data_AF-A0A0Q7W228-F1
#
_entry.id   AF-A0A0Q7W228-F1
#
_cell.length_a   1.000
_cell.length_b   1.000
_cell.length_c   1.000
_cell.angle_alpha   90.00
_cell.angle_beta   90.00
_cell.angle_gamma   90.00
#
_symmetry.space_group_name_H-M   'P 1'
#
loop_
_entity.id
_entity.type
_entity.pdbx_description
1 polymer ?
#
loop_
_entity_poly.entity_id
_entity_poly.type
_entity_poly.pdbx_seq_one_letter_code
_entity_poly.pdbx_strand_id
1 'polypeptide(L)'
;MRGAGLLGIGLILVIIIGLLIGWPQYSVFAARKHGEAELARATQNRQVRVQEALAKFEAADYDAKAEVRRAQGVAQANKIIAESLGGPEGYLRWRYIEMLQETSEKGGHQIIYLPTEAGLPLLEAGRRPQPLAAPRKDD
;
A
#
# COMPACT_ATOMS: atom_id res chain seq x y z
N MET A 1 3.73 7.86 89.30
CA MET A 1 3.48 7.23 87.98
C MET A 1 2.29 7.79 87.20
N ARG A 2 1.50 8.75 87.71
CA ARG A 2 0.30 9.29 87.00
C ARG A 2 0.60 10.34 85.91
N GLY A 3 1.73 11.06 86.00
CA GLY A 3 2.08 12.13 85.04
C GLY A 3 2.64 11.66 83.70
N ALA A 4 3.31 10.50 83.65
CA ALA A 4 3.89 9.95 82.42
C ALA A 4 2.80 9.47 81.42
N GLY A 5 1.66 8.97 81.93
CA GLY A 5 0.54 8.55 81.09
C GLY A 5 -0.18 9.72 80.39
N LEU A 6 -0.28 10.88 81.05
CA LEU A 6 -0.93 12.07 80.50
C LEU A 6 -0.11 12.70 79.34
N LEU A 7 1.22 12.69 79.44
CA LEU A 7 2.10 13.15 78.37
C LEU A 7 2.04 12.26 77.11
N GLY A 8 1.95 10.94 77.29
CA GLY A 8 1.78 10.00 76.18
C GLY A 8 0.44 10.18 75.46
N ILE A 9 -0.64 10.39 76.21
CA ILE A 9 -1.98 10.66 75.65
C ILE A 9 -1.99 11.99 74.87
N GLY A 10 -1.33 13.03 75.40
CA GLY A 10 -1.20 14.32 74.72
C GLY A 10 -0.47 14.21 73.37
N LEU A 11 0.61 13.44 73.30
CA LEU A 11 1.36 13.22 72.05
C LEU A 11 0.52 12.48 71.00
N ILE A 12 -0.21 11.44 71.42
CA ILE A 12 -1.10 10.69 70.52
C ILE A 12 -2.22 11.59 69.98
N LEU A 13 -2.80 12.44 70.82
CA LEU A 13 -3.81 13.42 70.40
C LEU A 13 -3.28 14.40 69.36
N VAL A 14 -2.06 14.90 69.51
CA VAL A 14 -1.42 15.79 68.52
C VAL A 14 -1.21 15.08 67.19
N ILE A 15 -0.78 13.81 67.20
CA ILE A 15 -0.61 13.01 65.98
C ILE A 15 -1.96 12.78 65.28
N ILE A 16 -3.00 12.44 66.04
CA ILE A 16 -4.36 12.23 65.50
C ILE A 16 -4.89 13.52 64.87
N ILE A 17 -4.74 14.66 65.55
CA ILE A 17 -5.18 15.96 65.01
C ILE A 17 -4.39 16.31 63.74
N GLY A 18 -3.07 16.08 63.73
CA GLY A 18 -2.23 16.27 62.55
C GLY A 18 -2.65 15.42 61.36
N LEU A 19 -3.01 14.15 61.60
CA LEU A 19 -3.55 13.26 60.57
C LEU A 19 -4.94 13.70 60.08
N LEU A 20 -5.83 14.09 60.99
CA LEU A 20 -7.18 14.55 60.62
C LEU A 20 -7.16 15.82 59.77
N ILE A 21 -6.19 16.72 59.98
CA ILE A 21 -6.03 17.94 59.18
C ILE A 21 -5.24 17.67 57.89
N GLY A 22 -4.18 16.87 57.95
CA GLY A 22 -3.30 16.59 56.81
C GLY A 22 -3.91 15.66 55.76
N TRP A 23 -4.70 14.68 56.16
CA TRP A 23 -5.31 13.69 55.27
C TRP A 23 -6.25 14.29 54.20
N PRO A 24 -7.24 15.14 54.53
CA PRO A 24 -8.11 15.73 53.50
C PRO A 24 -7.32 16.63 52.55
N GLN A 25 -6.33 17.39 53.04
CA GLN A 25 -5.48 18.23 52.18
C GLN A 25 -4.62 17.40 51.21
N TYR A 26 -4.05 16.28 51.68
CA TYR A 26 -3.31 15.36 50.83
C TYR A 26 -4.19 14.74 49.74
N SER A 27 -5.41 14.30 50.08
CA SER A 27 -6.33 13.71 49.09
C SER A 27 -6.70 14.67 47.95
N VAL A 28 -6.86 15.98 48.25
CA VAL A 28 -7.15 16.99 47.23
C VAL A 28 -5.93 17.25 46.34
N PHE A 29 -4.73 17.32 46.92
CA PHE A 29 -3.50 17.47 46.14
C PHE A 29 -3.25 16.27 45.23
N ALA A 30 -3.42 15.06 45.75
CA ALA A 30 -3.30 13.83 44.98
C ALA A 30 -4.31 13.79 43.82
N ALA A 31 -5.57 14.16 44.07
CA ALA A 31 -6.61 14.25 43.03
C ALA A 31 -6.26 15.29 41.94
N ARG A 32 -5.74 16.47 42.33
CA ARG A 32 -5.29 17.49 41.37
C ARG A 32 -4.14 16.99 40.50
N LYS A 33 -3.13 16.37 41.11
CA LYS A 33 -1.98 15.82 40.38
C LYS A 33 -2.38 14.69 39.43
N HIS A 34 -3.36 13.89 39.83
CA HIS A 34 -3.94 12.88 38.95
C HIS A 34 -4.62 13.51 37.73
N GLY A 35 -5.47 14.51 37.92
CA GLY A 35 -6.13 15.21 36.81
C GLY A 35 -5.15 15.93 35.87
N GLU A 36 -4.12 16.57 36.42
CA GLU A 36 -3.02 17.17 35.63
C GLU A 36 -2.31 16.10 34.78
N ALA A 37 -2.00 14.94 35.37
CA ALA A 37 -1.35 13.84 34.68
C ALA A 37 -2.23 13.24 33.57
N GLU A 38 -3.54 13.08 33.81
CA GLU A 38 -4.48 12.61 32.79
C GLU A 38 -4.61 13.59 31.61
N LEU A 39 -4.71 14.89 31.90
CA LEU A 39 -4.78 15.92 30.86
C LEU A 39 -3.48 15.98 30.03
N ALA A 40 -2.33 15.89 30.70
CA ALA A 40 -1.04 15.83 30.02
C ALA A 40 -0.95 14.60 29.10
N ARG A 41 -1.34 13.41 29.60
CA ARG A 41 -1.40 12.18 28.80
C ARG A 41 -2.35 12.30 27.62
N ALA A 42 -3.55 12.84 27.82
CA ALA A 42 -4.53 13.02 26.74
C ALA A 42 -4.01 13.98 25.65
N THR A 43 -3.31 15.05 26.06
CA THR A 43 -2.70 16.02 25.14
C THR A 43 -1.58 15.37 24.33
N GLN A 44 -0.68 14.64 24.99
CA GLN A 44 0.39 13.92 24.33
C GLN A 44 -0.16 12.86 23.36
N ASN A 45 -1.16 12.08 23.77
CA ASN A 45 -1.82 11.10 22.91
C ASN A 45 -2.50 11.74 21.69
N ARG A 46 -3.02 12.97 21.82
CA ARG A 46 -3.55 13.72 20.66
C ARG A 46 -2.41 14.15 19.73
N GLN A 47 -1.32 14.67 20.28
CA GLN A 47 -0.16 15.09 19.47
C GLN A 47 0.45 13.92 18.70
N VAL A 48 0.65 12.77 19.36
CA VAL A 48 1.13 11.55 18.71
C VAL A 48 0.22 11.14 17.56
N ARG A 49 -1.10 11.09 17.77
CA ARG A 49 -2.06 10.76 16.71
C ARG A 49 -2.03 11.74 15.53
N VAL A 50 -1.83 13.03 15.80
CA VAL A 50 -1.70 14.05 14.74
C VAL A 50 -0.41 13.84 13.96
N GLN A 51 0.71 13.61 14.64
CA GLN A 51 2.00 13.34 13.99
C GLN A 51 1.96 12.04 13.17
N GLU A 52 1.35 10.99 13.70
CA GLU A 52 1.14 9.73 12.97
C GLU A 52 0.24 9.93 11.74
N ALA A 53 -0.83 10.71 11.86
CA ALA A 53 -1.71 11.01 10.73
C ALA A 53 -0.99 11.83 9.66
N LEU A 54 -0.19 12.81 10.06
CA LEU A 54 0.63 13.62 9.15
C LEU A 54 1.67 12.75 8.44
N ALA A 55 2.39 11.90 9.17
CA ALA A 55 3.37 10.99 8.60
C ALA A 55 2.75 10.01 7.59
N LYS A 56 1.55 9.49 7.87
CA LYS A 56 0.81 8.64 6.93
C LYS A 56 0.37 9.40 5.68
N PHE A 57 -0.08 10.64 5.84
CA PHE A 57 -0.45 11.50 4.72
C PHE A 57 0.77 11.80 3.82
N GLU A 58 1.89 12.20 4.42
CA GLU A 58 3.13 12.48 3.70
C GLU A 58 3.65 11.22 2.98
N ALA A 59 3.64 10.07 3.65
CA ALA A 59 4.02 8.80 3.02
C ALA A 59 3.17 8.50 1.79
N ALA A 60 1.85 8.60 1.90
CA ALA A 60 0.93 8.37 0.78
C ALA A 60 1.13 9.37 -0.37
N ASP A 61 1.41 10.64 -0.06
CA ASP A 61 1.72 11.67 -1.07
C ASP A 61 3.03 11.37 -1.81
N TYR A 62 4.08 10.96 -1.09
CA TYR A 62 5.35 10.56 -1.72
C TYR A 62 5.20 9.30 -2.57
N ASP A 63 4.44 8.32 -2.10
CA ASP A 63 4.15 7.10 -2.86
C ASP A 63 3.37 7.42 -4.14
N ALA A 64 2.36 8.29 -4.06
CA ALA A 64 1.60 8.74 -5.23
C ALA A 64 2.51 9.47 -6.24
N LYS A 65 3.40 10.36 -5.77
CA LYS A 65 4.37 11.04 -6.63
C LYS A 65 5.36 10.07 -7.27
N ALA A 66 5.81 9.07 -6.53
CA ALA A 66 6.69 8.02 -7.05
C ALA A 66 5.98 7.21 -8.15
N GLU A 67 4.70 6.86 -7.96
CA GLU A 67 3.88 6.18 -8.96
C GLU A 67 3.73 6.99 -10.24
N VAL A 68 3.43 8.29 -10.12
CA VAL A 68 3.35 9.19 -11.28
C VAL A 68 4.66 9.24 -12.04
N ARG A 69 5.80 9.38 -11.34
CA ARG A 69 7.11 9.39 -11.99
C ARG A 69 7.43 8.05 -12.68
N ARG A 70 7.06 6.93 -12.05
CA ARG A 70 7.24 5.60 -12.65
C ARG A 70 6.40 5.45 -13.91
N ALA A 71 5.12 5.82 -13.86
CA ALA A 71 4.21 5.80 -15.00
C ALA A 71 4.71 6.70 -16.14
N GLN A 72 5.23 7.89 -15.82
CA GLN A 72 5.86 8.79 -16.80
C GLN A 72 7.08 8.13 -17.45
N GLY A 73 7.95 7.48 -16.68
CA GLY A 73 9.11 6.77 -17.22
C GLY A 73 8.71 5.63 -18.16
N VAL A 74 7.70 4.84 -17.78
CA VAL A 74 7.15 3.77 -18.62
C VAL A 74 6.53 4.34 -19.91
N ALA A 75 5.77 5.42 -19.81
CA ALA A 75 5.16 6.07 -20.97
C ALA A 75 6.22 6.63 -21.93
N GLN A 76 7.28 7.25 -21.40
CA GLN A 76 8.40 7.75 -22.21
C GLN A 76 9.16 6.60 -22.88
N ALA A 77 9.45 5.52 -22.15
CA ALA A 77 10.10 4.34 -22.72
C ALA A 77 9.25 3.72 -23.85
N ASN A 78 7.95 3.53 -23.62
CA ASN A 78 7.03 3.01 -24.63
C ASN A 78 6.97 3.91 -25.87
N LYS A 79 6.98 5.24 -25.67
CA LYS A 79 7.00 6.20 -26.78
C LYS A 79 8.27 6.05 -27.62
N ILE A 80 9.44 5.96 -26.98
CA ILE A 80 10.74 5.80 -27.67
C ILE A 80 10.75 4.50 -28.47
N ILE A 81 10.30 3.39 -27.89
CA ILE A 81 10.25 2.09 -28.57
C ILE A 81 9.24 2.14 -29.74
N ALA A 82 8.09 2.77 -29.55
CA ALA A 82 7.11 2.90 -30.63
C ALA A 82 7.64 3.73 -31.80
N GLU A 83 8.32 4.85 -31.52
CA GLU A 83 8.95 5.68 -32.55
C GLU A 83 10.07 4.93 -33.28
N SER A 84 10.88 4.14 -32.58
CA SER A 84 11.98 3.37 -33.19
C SER A 84 11.49 2.18 -34.05
N LEU A 85 10.30 1.66 -33.77
CA LEU A 85 9.68 0.55 -34.51
C LEU A 85 8.75 1.01 -35.66
N GLY A 86 8.77 2.29 -36.02
CA GLY A 86 7.96 2.83 -37.12
C GLY A 86 6.51 3.16 -36.74
N GLY A 87 6.24 3.37 -35.45
CA GLY A 87 4.96 3.82 -34.91
C GLY A 87 4.18 2.73 -34.15
N PRO A 88 2.89 2.99 -33.85
CA PRO A 88 2.07 2.12 -33.01
C PRO A 88 1.94 0.68 -33.52
N GLU A 89 1.82 0.48 -34.83
CA GLU A 89 1.67 -0.85 -35.43
C GLU A 89 2.92 -1.72 -35.27
N GLY A 90 4.11 -1.11 -35.44
CA GLY A 90 5.38 -1.80 -35.22
C GLY A 90 5.59 -2.17 -33.76
N TYR A 91 5.22 -1.28 -32.85
CA TYR A 91 5.24 -1.53 -31.40
C TYR A 91 4.35 -2.70 -31.00
N LEU A 92 3.09 -2.71 -31.45
CA LEU A 92 2.14 -3.79 -31.12
C LEU A 92 2.63 -5.14 -31.65
N ARG A 93 3.19 -5.17 -32.86
CA ARG A 93 3.76 -6.39 -33.44
C ARG A 93 4.97 -6.89 -32.66
N TRP A 94 5.89 -6.00 -32.30
CA TRP A 94 7.04 -6.35 -31.46
C TRP A 94 6.59 -6.89 -30.09
N ARG A 95 5.66 -6.20 -29.43
CA ARG A 95 5.13 -6.61 -28.12
C ARG A 95 4.43 -7.97 -28.19
N TYR A 96 3.72 -8.25 -29.28
CA TYR A 96 3.13 -9.56 -29.53
C TYR A 96 4.19 -10.66 -29.66
N ILE A 97 5.26 -10.41 -30.42
CA ILE A 97 6.37 -11.38 -30.57
C ILE A 97 7.07 -11.61 -29.22
N GLU A 98 7.32 -10.55 -28.45
CA GLU A 98 7.91 -10.63 -27.11
C GLU A 98 7.04 -11.47 -26.16
N MET A 99 5.72 -11.23 -26.14
CA MET A 99 4.77 -12.03 -25.37
C MET A 99 4.77 -13.52 -25.77
N LEU A 100 4.89 -13.82 -27.06
CA LEU A 100 5.00 -15.20 -27.54
C LEU A 100 6.30 -15.87 -27.08
N GLN A 101 7.42 -15.15 -27.11
CA GLN A 101 8.70 -15.64 -26.60
C GLN A 101 8.63 -15.95 -25.11
N GLU A 102 8.14 -15.01 -24.29
CA GLU A 102 7.99 -15.21 -22.84
C GLU A 102 7.08 -16.39 -22.48
N THR A 103 5.99 -16.59 -23.24
CA THR A 103 5.02 -17.67 -22.97
C THR A 103 5.56 -19.02 -23.45
N SER A 104 6.29 -19.03 -24.58
CA SER A 104 6.98 -20.22 -25.09
C SER A 104 8.09 -20.68 -24.14
N GLU A 105 8.86 -19.76 -23.55
CA GLU A 105 9.88 -20.06 -22.54
C GLU A 105 9.27 -20.66 -21.25
N LYS A 106 8.03 -20.27 -20.91
CA LYS A 106 7.26 -20.82 -19.78
C LYS A 106 6.51 -22.13 -20.11
N GLY A 107 6.75 -22.71 -21.30
CA GLY A 107 6.22 -24.03 -21.68
C GLY A 107 4.78 -24.07 -22.20
N GLY A 108 4.17 -22.91 -22.49
CA GLY A 108 2.81 -22.82 -23.02
C GLY A 108 2.80 -22.24 -24.43
N HIS A 109 2.68 -23.08 -25.46
CA HIS A 109 2.28 -22.59 -26.78
C HIS A 109 0.77 -22.28 -26.74
N GLN A 110 0.40 -21.12 -26.20
CA GLN A 110 -1.00 -20.70 -26.18
C GLN A 110 -1.33 -20.15 -27.56
N ILE A 111 -2.03 -20.94 -28.38
CA ILE A 111 -2.58 -20.49 -29.66
C ILE A 111 -3.69 -19.46 -29.32
N ILE A 112 -3.33 -18.19 -29.31
CA ILE A 112 -4.28 -17.08 -29.14
C ILE A 112 -4.90 -16.83 -30.52
N TYR A 113 -6.12 -17.33 -30.73
CA TYR A 113 -6.87 -17.07 -31.94
C TYR A 113 -7.32 -15.60 -31.93
N LEU A 114 -6.64 -14.75 -32.70
CA LEU A 114 -7.06 -13.37 -32.94
C LEU A 114 -7.94 -13.37 -34.20
N PRO A 115 -9.28 -13.26 -34.07
CA PRO A 115 -10.12 -13.13 -35.24
C PRO A 115 -9.77 -11.81 -35.94
N THR A 116 -9.28 -11.88 -37.17
CA THR A 116 -9.28 -10.70 -38.04
C THR A 116 -10.73 -10.25 -38.21
N GLU A 117 -10.97 -8.94 -38.20
CA GLU A 117 -12.25 -8.25 -37.91
C GLU A 117 -13.44 -8.49 -38.87
N ALA A 118 -13.64 -9.71 -39.39
CA ALA A 118 -14.78 -10.03 -40.25
C ALA A 118 -15.41 -11.41 -40.00
N GLY A 119 -15.07 -12.11 -38.91
CA GLY A 119 -15.79 -13.33 -38.51
C GLY A 119 -15.80 -14.49 -39.53
N LEU A 120 -14.94 -14.42 -40.56
CA LEU A 120 -14.81 -15.44 -41.60
C LEU A 120 -13.43 -16.09 -41.47
N PRO A 121 -13.36 -17.41 -41.19
CA PRO A 121 -12.08 -18.11 -41.17
C PRO A 121 -11.46 -18.08 -42.57
N LEU A 122 -10.19 -17.68 -42.68
CA LEU A 122 -9.40 -17.82 -43.92
C LEU A 122 -9.22 -19.32 -44.22
N LEU A 123 -10.14 -19.88 -45.00
CA LEU A 123 -10.11 -21.28 -45.41
C LEU A 123 -9.20 -21.55 -46.63
N GLU A 124 -8.49 -20.54 -47.14
CA GLU A 124 -7.90 -20.63 -48.49
C GLU A 124 -6.40 -20.31 -48.59
N ALA A 125 -5.72 -19.95 -47.49
CA ALA A 125 -4.27 -19.68 -47.52
C ALA A 125 -3.37 -20.92 -47.70
N GLY A 126 -3.93 -22.12 -47.89
CA GLY A 126 -3.20 -23.38 -48.05
C GLY A 126 -3.38 -24.11 -49.39
N ARG A 127 -4.28 -23.66 -50.29
CA ARG A 127 -4.56 -24.40 -51.52
C ARG A 127 -3.54 -24.01 -52.60
N ARG A 128 -2.42 -24.74 -52.69
CA ARG A 128 -1.58 -24.69 -53.91
C ARG A 128 -2.46 -25.12 -55.10
N PRO A 129 -2.58 -24.31 -56.17
CA PRO A 129 -3.26 -24.76 -57.38
C PRO A 129 -2.43 -25.90 -57.97
N GLN A 130 -2.98 -27.11 -57.95
CA GLN A 130 -2.40 -28.25 -58.62
C GLN A 130 -2.51 -27.99 -60.14
N PRO A 131 -1.42 -28.01 -60.90
CA PRO A 131 -1.51 -27.83 -62.35
C PRO A 131 -2.34 -28.98 -62.93
N LEU A 132 -3.42 -28.66 -63.66
CA LEU A 132 -4.18 -29.67 -64.39
C LEU A 132 -3.22 -30.39 -65.35
N ALA A 133 -3.09 -31.71 -65.21
CA ALA A 133 -2.36 -32.54 -66.16
C ALA A 133 -3.05 -32.46 -67.53
N ALA A 134 -2.28 -32.16 -68.57
CA ALA A 134 -2.75 -32.09 -69.94
C ALA A 134 -3.33 -33.46 -70.39
N PRO A 135 -4.38 -33.49 -71.22
CA PRO A 135 -4.95 -34.75 -71.69
C PRO A 135 -3.91 -35.51 -72.51
N ARG A 136 -3.67 -36.76 -72.11
CA ARG A 136 -2.84 -37.71 -72.84
C ARG A 136 -3.50 -37.97 -74.20
N LYS A 137 -2.77 -37.67 -75.28
CA LYS A 137 -3.14 -38.09 -76.63
C LYS A 137 -2.75 -39.55 -76.75
N ASP A 138 -3.75 -40.42 -76.74
CA ASP A 138 -3.60 -41.84 -76.99
C ASP A 138 -4.42 -42.15 -78.26
N ASP A 139 -3.69 -42.35 -79.35
CA ASP A 139 -3.93 -43.03 -80.64
C ASP A 139 -5.25 -42.82 -81.44
#